data_AF-A0A0K8PLK1-F1
#
_entry.id   AF-A0A0K8PLK1-F1
#
_cell.length_a   1.000
_cell.length_b   1.000
_cell.length_c   1.000
_cell.angle_alpha   90.00
_cell.angle_beta   90.00
_cell.angle_gamma   90.00
#
_symmetry.space_group_name_H-M   'P 1'
#
loop_
_entity.id
_entity.type
_entity.pdbx_description
1 polymer ?
#
loop_
_entity_poly.entity_id
_entity_poly.type
_entity_poly.pdbx_seq_one_letter_code
_entity_poly.pdbx_strand_id
1 'polypeptide(L)'
;MQWVGLIAVSLPGLAALGALLFTWMQVGQASKELRISEHGQITSRFNAAVGNLGSQSLDIRLGGIYALQRIMQDSARDHPTVVSVLAAFAQRHAGSSADSLKEPLDPEATPTPEADVRVAIATLAHRRLDRDRGTVIDLSKTDLRGLRFTERAPIRLPGVDLSDADLRSAYLTGADLHTRVLDGAPDHRDDVLQPRPSRAEEV
;
A
#
# COMPACT_ATOMS: atom_id res chain seq x y z
N MET A 1 74.09 -27.13 2.63
CA MET A 1 72.88 -26.84 3.42
C MET A 1 72.40 -25.41 3.14
N GLN A 2 71.74 -25.13 2.01
CA GLN A 2 71.26 -23.77 1.66
C GLN A 2 69.84 -23.71 1.05
N TRP A 3 69.08 -24.81 1.04
CA TRP A 3 67.74 -24.83 0.43
C TRP A 3 66.61 -24.44 1.39
N VAL A 4 66.90 -24.31 2.69
CA VAL A 4 65.89 -24.02 3.73
C VAL A 4 65.50 -22.53 3.79
N GLY A 5 66.27 -21.63 3.15
CA GLY A 5 66.01 -20.19 3.18
C GLY A 5 64.95 -19.67 2.20
N LEU A 6 64.51 -20.46 1.22
CA LEU A 6 63.63 -19.99 0.15
C LEU A 6 62.13 -20.24 0.39
N ILE A 7 61.77 -20.97 1.44
CA ILE A 7 60.35 -21.24 1.78
C ILE A 7 59.76 -20.09 2.63
N ALA A 8 60.59 -19.21 3.20
CA ALA A 8 60.14 -18.13 4.09
C ALA A 8 59.60 -16.87 3.38
N VAL A 9 59.75 -16.74 2.05
CA VAL A 9 59.40 -15.50 1.31
C VAL A 9 58.08 -15.60 0.53
N SER A 10 57.52 -16.80 0.34
CA SER A 10 56.25 -16.99 -0.39
C SER A 10 55.00 -16.84 0.48
N LEU A 11 55.14 -16.90 1.81
CA LEU A 11 54.04 -16.82 2.78
C LEU A 11 53.23 -15.51 2.69
N PRO A 12 53.86 -14.32 2.61
CA PRO A 12 53.12 -13.07 2.55
C PRO A 12 52.26 -12.93 1.27
N GLY A 13 52.76 -13.44 0.14
CA GLY A 13 52.06 -13.39 -1.14
C GLY A 13 50.78 -14.24 -1.14
N LEU A 14 50.85 -15.45 -0.57
CA LEU A 14 49.68 -16.31 -0.43
C LEU A 14 48.63 -15.73 0.52
N ALA A 15 49.07 -15.09 1.62
CA ALA A 15 48.16 -14.40 2.53
C ALA A 15 47.45 -13.23 1.85
N ALA A 16 48.15 -12.42 1.04
CA ALA A 16 47.57 -11.32 0.28
C ALA A 16 46.54 -11.81 -0.77
N LEU A 17 46.85 -12.89 -1.51
CA LEU A 17 45.91 -13.50 -2.45
C LEU A 17 44.67 -14.08 -1.75
N GLY A 18 44.86 -14.70 -0.58
CA GLY A 18 43.77 -15.18 0.26
C GLY A 18 42.87 -14.04 0.75
N ALA A 19 43.46 -12.93 1.20
CA ALA A 19 42.71 -11.73 1.62
C ALA A 19 41.94 -11.10 0.45
N LEU A 20 42.52 -11.04 -0.75
CA LEU A 20 41.85 -10.54 -1.95
C LEU A 20 40.69 -11.44 -2.39
N LEU A 21 40.87 -12.76 -2.38
CA LEU A 21 39.80 -13.72 -2.65
C LEU A 21 38.67 -13.63 -1.61
N PHE A 22 39.03 -13.53 -0.34
CA PHE A 22 38.07 -13.35 0.75
C PHE A 22 37.28 -12.04 0.59
N THR A 23 37.97 -10.93 0.29
CA THR A 23 37.34 -9.63 0.03
C THR A 23 36.42 -9.68 -1.19
N TRP A 24 36.84 -10.34 -2.27
CA TRP A 24 36.00 -10.53 -3.47
C TRP A 24 34.74 -11.35 -3.16
N MET A 25 34.89 -12.45 -2.42
CA MET A 25 33.76 -13.27 -1.97
C MET A 25 32.81 -12.49 -1.05
N GLN A 26 33.34 -11.68 -0.15
CA GLN A 26 32.58 -10.86 0.80
C GLN A 26 31.79 -9.75 0.07
N VAL A 27 32.40 -9.06 -0.89
CA VAL A 27 31.74 -8.05 -1.75
C VAL A 27 30.66 -8.68 -2.63
N GLY A 28 30.89 -9.90 -3.14
CA GLY A 28 29.90 -10.67 -3.89
C GLY A 28 28.68 -11.08 -3.05
N GLN A 29 28.86 -11.31 -1.74
CA GLN A 29 27.75 -11.59 -0.81
C GLN A 29 26.96 -10.34 -0.43
N ALA A 30 27.63 -9.20 -0.19
CA ALA A 30 26.97 -7.92 0.10
C ALA A 30 26.03 -7.47 -1.03
N SER A 31 26.33 -7.85 -2.27
CA SER A 31 25.51 -7.54 -3.45
C SER A 31 24.18 -8.33 -3.47
N LYS A 32 24.11 -9.51 -2.83
CA LYS A 32 22.88 -10.31 -2.71
C LYS A 32 21.97 -9.83 -1.56
N GLU A 33 22.55 -9.19 -0.55
CA GLU A 33 21.83 -8.62 0.60
C GLU A 33 20.99 -7.37 0.25
N LEU A 34 21.38 -6.62 -0.79
CA LEU A 34 20.66 -5.41 -1.21
C LEU A 34 19.23 -5.68 -1.71
N ARG A 35 18.97 -6.82 -2.37
CA ARG A 35 17.63 -7.19 -2.88
C ARG A 35 16.67 -7.72 -1.81
N ILE A 36 17.17 -8.15 -0.65
CA ILE A 36 16.36 -8.57 0.50
C ILE A 36 15.97 -7.34 1.35
N SER A 37 16.82 -6.30 1.38
CA SER A 37 16.56 -5.05 2.09
C SER A 37 15.41 -4.21 1.48
N GLU A 38 15.25 -4.20 0.15
CA GLU A 38 14.22 -3.40 -0.53
C GLU A 38 12.79 -3.81 -0.18
N HIS A 39 12.49 -5.12 -0.14
CA HIS A 39 11.13 -5.62 0.15
C HIS A 39 10.75 -5.49 1.64
N GLY A 40 11.74 -5.56 2.55
CA GLY A 40 11.53 -5.33 3.98
C GLY A 40 11.16 -3.87 4.30
N GLN A 41 11.67 -2.91 3.52
CA GLN A 41 11.41 -1.48 3.73
C GLN A 41 10.00 -1.05 3.32
N ILE A 42 9.42 -1.63 2.27
CA ILE A 42 8.02 -1.31 1.89
C ILE A 42 7.06 -1.85 2.94
N THR A 43 7.25 -3.10 3.36
CA THR A 43 6.41 -3.73 4.40
C THR A 43 6.47 -2.96 5.72
N SER A 44 7.66 -2.51 6.13
CA SER A 44 7.81 -1.72 7.37
C SER A 44 7.16 -0.34 7.25
N ARG A 45 7.32 0.37 6.13
CA ARG A 45 6.64 1.65 5.86
C ARG A 45 5.12 1.48 5.82
N PHE A 46 4.62 0.40 5.23
CA PHE A 46 3.20 0.09 5.19
C PHE A 46 2.64 -0.13 6.61
N ASN A 47 3.29 -0.99 7.40
CA ASN A 47 2.87 -1.23 8.78
C ASN A 47 2.89 0.04 9.64
N ALA A 48 3.93 0.88 9.48
CA ALA A 48 4.00 2.17 10.17
C ALA A 48 2.85 3.11 9.75
N ALA A 49 2.56 3.20 8.45
CA ALA A 49 1.50 4.04 7.93
C ALA A 49 0.11 3.59 8.39
N VAL A 50 -0.15 2.26 8.39
CA VAL A 50 -1.37 1.67 8.94
C VAL A 50 -1.48 1.92 10.45
N GLY A 51 -0.38 1.76 11.20
CA GLY A 51 -0.34 2.08 12.63
C GLY A 51 -0.71 3.54 12.92
N ASN A 52 -0.26 4.47 12.07
CA ASN A 52 -0.58 5.89 12.20
C ASN A 52 -2.08 6.19 11.99
N LEU A 53 -2.81 5.40 11.20
CA LEU A 53 -4.27 5.57 11.03
C LEU A 53 -5.04 5.36 12.34
N GLY A 54 -4.52 4.55 13.26
CA GLY A 54 -5.13 4.30 14.57
C GLY A 54 -4.86 5.39 15.62
N SER A 55 -4.12 6.45 15.27
CA SER A 55 -3.74 7.50 16.21
C SER A 55 -4.92 8.40 16.59
N GLN A 56 -4.96 8.85 17.84
CA GLN A 56 -5.91 9.88 18.27
C GLN A 56 -5.53 11.28 17.74
N SER A 57 -4.26 11.48 17.34
CA SER A 57 -3.80 12.73 16.74
C SER A 57 -4.16 12.77 15.26
N LEU A 58 -4.94 13.79 14.86
CA LEU A 58 -5.29 14.04 13.47
C LEU A 58 -4.04 14.20 12.59
N ASP A 59 -3.01 14.90 13.05
CA ASP A 59 -1.77 15.11 12.29
C ASP A 59 -1.06 13.78 11.98
N ILE A 60 -1.04 12.86 12.94
CA ILE A 60 -0.47 11.52 12.74
C ILE A 60 -1.32 10.71 11.76
N ARG A 61 -2.66 10.76 11.87
CA ARG A 61 -3.55 10.04 10.94
C ARG A 61 -3.39 10.55 9.51
N LEU A 62 -3.34 11.87 9.32
CA LEU A 62 -3.06 12.48 8.02
C LEU A 62 -1.70 12.04 7.47
N GLY A 63 -0.67 12.01 8.31
CA GLY A 63 0.64 11.47 7.95
C GLY A 63 0.59 10.01 7.49
N GLY A 64 -0.23 9.18 8.14
CA GLY A 64 -0.50 7.80 7.74
C GLY A 64 -1.16 7.69 6.36
N ILE A 65 -2.19 8.51 6.10
CA ILE A 65 -2.88 8.52 4.81
C ILE A 65 -1.94 8.93 3.67
N TYR A 66 -1.13 9.98 3.86
CA TYR A 66 -0.16 10.42 2.85
C TYR A 66 0.98 9.41 2.64
N ALA A 67 1.42 8.73 3.70
CA ALA A 67 2.40 7.65 3.58
C ALA A 67 1.83 6.47 2.76
N LEU A 68 0.57 6.09 3.01
CA LEU A 68 -0.14 5.08 2.23
C LEU A 68 -0.30 5.51 0.77
N GLN A 69 -0.68 6.76 0.51
CA GLN A 69 -0.76 7.31 -0.85
C GLN A 69 0.57 7.15 -1.60
N ARG A 70 1.69 7.44 -0.94
CA ARG A 70 3.01 7.29 -1.53
C ARG A 70 3.35 5.82 -1.83
N ILE A 71 3.05 4.91 -0.91
CA ILE A 71 3.22 3.46 -1.14
C ILE A 71 2.37 2.99 -2.33
N MET A 72 1.12 3.44 -2.42
CA MET A 72 0.21 3.14 -3.54
C MET A 72 0.72 3.66 -4.88
N GLN A 73 1.41 4.79 -4.90
CA GLN A 73 2.02 5.37 -6.11
C GLN A 73 3.27 4.60 -6.53
N ASP A 74 4.13 4.28 -5.55
CA ASP A 74 5.45 3.68 -5.77
C ASP A 74 5.36 2.16 -6.05
N SER A 75 4.36 1.46 -5.49
CA SER A 75 4.21 0.00 -5.61
C SER A 75 2.89 -0.39 -6.28
N ALA A 76 2.97 -0.85 -7.53
CA ALA A 76 1.82 -1.42 -8.24
C ALA A 76 1.31 -2.72 -7.60
N ARG A 77 2.17 -3.44 -6.87
CA ARG A 77 1.80 -4.65 -6.14
C ARG A 77 0.93 -4.33 -4.92
N ASP A 78 1.28 -3.29 -4.17
CA ASP A 78 0.60 -2.92 -2.91
C ASP A 78 -0.57 -1.95 -3.13
N HIS A 79 -0.68 -1.38 -4.34
CA HIS A 79 -1.76 -0.48 -4.71
C HIS A 79 -3.17 -0.97 -4.32
N PRO A 80 -3.61 -2.19 -4.71
CA PRO A 80 -4.96 -2.66 -4.39
C PRO A 80 -5.19 -2.75 -2.87
N THR A 81 -4.17 -3.19 -2.13
CA THR A 81 -4.22 -3.31 -0.67
C THR A 81 -4.35 -1.94 -0.01
N VAL A 82 -3.58 -0.94 -0.45
CA VAL A 82 -3.70 0.42 0.07
C VAL A 82 -5.08 1.01 -0.20
N VAL A 83 -5.63 0.79 -1.40
CA VAL A 83 -6.99 1.24 -1.75
C VAL A 83 -8.01 0.64 -0.79
N SER A 84 -7.94 -0.68 -0.52
CA SER A 84 -8.83 -1.34 0.44
C SER A 84 -8.70 -0.78 1.85
N VAL A 85 -7.48 -0.52 2.33
CA VAL A 85 -7.23 0.04 3.66
C VAL A 85 -7.80 1.45 3.79
N LEU A 86 -7.57 2.32 2.80
CA LEU A 86 -8.11 3.68 2.82
C LEU A 86 -9.63 3.72 2.68
N ALA A 87 -10.22 2.81 1.90
CA ALA A 87 -11.67 2.66 1.79
C ALA A 87 -12.28 2.24 3.14
N ALA A 88 -11.72 1.21 3.78
CA ALA A 88 -12.18 0.75 5.09
C ALA A 88 -12.00 1.82 6.17
N PHE A 89 -10.90 2.58 6.14
CA PHE A 89 -10.69 3.72 7.03
C PHE A 89 -11.77 4.79 6.84
N ALA A 90 -11.99 5.23 5.59
CA ALA A 90 -13.00 6.23 5.29
C ALA A 90 -14.40 5.77 5.71
N GLN A 91 -14.79 4.53 5.37
CA GLN A 91 -16.08 3.97 5.75
C GLN A 91 -16.28 3.96 7.26
N ARG A 92 -15.27 3.54 8.03
CA ARG A 92 -15.36 3.43 9.49
C ARG A 92 -15.40 4.78 10.20
N HIS A 93 -14.77 5.81 9.63
CA HIS A 93 -14.65 7.13 10.25
C HIS A 93 -15.64 8.16 9.73
N ALA A 94 -16.34 7.90 8.61
CA ALA A 94 -17.31 8.82 8.02
C ALA A 94 -18.64 8.91 8.79
N GLY A 95 -18.77 8.33 9.99
CA GLY A 95 -20.04 8.31 10.72
C GLY A 95 -21.13 7.49 10.02
N SER A 96 -22.32 7.43 10.62
CA SER A 96 -23.43 6.59 10.17
C SER A 96 -24.54 7.42 9.54
N SER A 97 -24.91 7.07 8.30
CA SER A 97 -26.08 7.61 7.61
C SER A 97 -27.38 7.42 8.40
N ALA A 98 -27.50 6.32 9.16
CA ALA A 98 -28.70 6.02 9.94
C ALA A 98 -28.95 7.04 11.05
N ASP A 99 -27.89 7.71 11.52
CA ASP A 99 -27.99 8.77 12.53
C ASP A 99 -28.11 10.13 11.87
N SER A 100 -27.30 10.41 10.84
CA SER A 100 -27.35 11.67 10.13
C SER A 100 -28.70 11.93 9.46
N LEU A 101 -29.35 10.90 8.88
CA LEU A 101 -30.66 11.03 8.22
C LEU A 101 -31.81 11.38 9.18
N LYS A 102 -31.66 11.13 10.48
CA LYS A 102 -32.63 11.57 11.50
C LYS A 102 -32.46 13.06 11.84
N GLU A 103 -31.29 13.60 11.55
CA GLU A 103 -30.91 14.97 11.87
C GLU A 103 -31.33 15.93 10.74
N PRO A 104 -32.08 17.00 11.06
CA PRO A 104 -32.37 18.07 10.10
C PRO A 104 -31.08 18.71 9.59
N LEU A 105 -31.07 19.13 8.33
CA LEU A 105 -30.01 20.01 7.85
C LEU A 105 -30.19 21.38 8.50
N ASP A 106 -29.17 21.83 9.22
CA ASP A 106 -29.08 23.22 9.63
C ASP A 106 -28.62 24.07 8.42
N PRO A 107 -29.40 25.06 7.97
CA PRO A 107 -28.99 25.93 6.86
C PRO A 107 -27.78 26.81 7.20
N GLU A 108 -27.47 27.05 8.49
CA GLU A 108 -26.32 27.86 8.91
C GLU A 108 -25.05 27.02 9.13
N ALA A 109 -25.20 25.73 9.46
CA ALA A 109 -24.08 24.81 9.62
C ALA A 109 -24.05 23.81 8.45
N THR A 110 -23.00 23.87 7.61
CA THR A 110 -22.77 22.80 6.65
C THR A 110 -22.02 21.67 7.34
N PRO A 111 -22.67 20.53 7.68
CA PRO A 111 -21.95 19.34 8.13
C PRO A 111 -20.90 18.97 7.10
N THR A 112 -19.71 18.60 7.56
CA THR A 112 -18.60 18.19 6.70
C THR A 112 -17.94 16.96 7.31
N PRO A 113 -17.50 15.97 6.51
CA PRO A 113 -16.82 14.81 7.07
C PRO A 113 -15.53 15.24 7.76
N GLU A 114 -15.03 14.43 8.69
CA GLU A 114 -13.75 14.69 9.35
C GLU A 114 -12.61 14.86 8.33
N ALA A 115 -11.60 15.65 8.68
CA ALA A 115 -10.55 16.05 7.75
C ALA A 115 -9.77 14.84 7.18
N ASP A 116 -9.52 13.83 7.99
CA ASP A 116 -8.90 12.57 7.59
C ASP A 116 -9.79 11.71 6.68
N VAL A 117 -11.10 11.64 6.93
CA VAL A 117 -12.07 11.00 6.04
C VAL A 117 -12.04 11.66 4.67
N ARG A 118 -12.08 13.00 4.63
CA ARG A 118 -12.00 13.74 3.36
C ARG A 118 -10.69 13.46 2.62
N VAL A 119 -9.56 13.44 3.32
CA VAL A 119 -8.25 13.18 2.71
C VAL A 119 -8.12 11.73 2.23
N ALA A 120 -8.68 10.76 2.96
CA ALA A 120 -8.72 9.37 2.54
C ALA A 120 -9.55 9.20 1.26
N ILE A 121 -10.75 9.78 1.20
CA ILE A 121 -11.61 9.74 0.00
C ILE A 121 -10.95 10.50 -1.16
N ALA A 122 -10.33 11.66 -0.91
CA ALA A 122 -9.58 12.39 -1.94
C ALA A 122 -8.40 11.57 -2.49
N THR A 123 -7.69 10.86 -1.63
CA THR A 123 -6.60 9.95 -2.03
C THR A 123 -7.13 8.83 -2.93
N LEU A 124 -8.27 8.24 -2.58
CA LEU A 124 -8.95 7.25 -3.41
C LEU A 124 -9.39 7.85 -4.76
N ALA A 125 -9.93 9.07 -4.76
CA ALA A 125 -10.42 9.73 -5.97
C ALA A 125 -9.30 10.06 -6.98
N HIS A 126 -8.06 10.22 -6.50
CA HIS A 126 -6.90 10.55 -7.33
C HIS A 126 -5.97 9.36 -7.61
N ARG A 127 -6.38 8.14 -7.24
CA ARG A 127 -5.58 6.94 -7.47
C ARG A 127 -5.47 6.57 -8.96
N ARG A 128 -4.59 5.62 -9.23
CA ARG A 128 -4.35 5.06 -10.56
C ARG A 128 -5.30 3.88 -10.82
N LEU A 129 -6.43 4.16 -11.48
CA LEU A 129 -7.49 3.18 -11.75
C LEU A 129 -7.03 1.92 -12.52
N ASP A 130 -5.97 2.04 -13.31
CA ASP A 130 -5.31 0.94 -14.03
C ASP A 130 -4.67 -0.10 -13.09
N ARG A 131 -4.45 0.26 -11.82
CA ARG A 131 -3.80 -0.57 -10.80
C ARG A 131 -4.75 -1.10 -9.72
N ASP A 132 -6.04 -0.81 -9.82
CA ASP A 132 -7.03 -1.24 -8.83
C ASP A 132 -7.24 -2.76 -8.78
N ARG A 133 -6.97 -3.49 -9.86
CA ARG A 133 -7.16 -4.96 -9.94
C ARG A 133 -8.51 -5.47 -9.41
N GLY A 134 -9.58 -4.69 -9.60
CA GLY A 134 -10.93 -5.06 -9.14
C GLY A 134 -11.22 -4.73 -7.68
N THR A 135 -10.38 -3.95 -6.99
CA THR A 135 -10.68 -3.46 -5.64
C THR A 135 -12.00 -2.70 -5.63
N VAL A 136 -12.86 -3.09 -4.68
CA VAL A 136 -14.14 -2.43 -4.39
C VAL A 136 -13.90 -1.34 -3.35
N ILE A 137 -14.51 -0.18 -3.56
CA ILE A 137 -14.54 0.90 -2.58
C ILE A 137 -15.94 0.96 -2.02
N ASP A 138 -16.10 0.55 -0.77
CA ASP A 138 -17.37 0.59 -0.07
C ASP A 138 -17.43 1.82 0.85
N LEU A 139 -18.30 2.76 0.51
CA LEU A 139 -18.69 3.92 1.32
C LEU A 139 -20.21 3.89 1.55
N SER A 140 -20.81 2.71 1.53
CA SER A 140 -22.23 2.54 1.82
C SER A 140 -22.53 2.89 3.28
N LYS A 141 -23.73 3.40 3.52
CA LYS A 141 -24.25 3.73 4.86
C LYS A 141 -23.45 4.76 5.67
N THR A 142 -22.58 5.53 5.03
CA THR A 142 -21.77 6.57 5.70
C THR A 142 -22.45 7.95 5.72
N ASP A 143 -22.08 8.82 6.67
CA ASP A 143 -22.43 10.25 6.65
C ASP A 143 -21.36 11.04 5.87
N LEU A 144 -21.69 11.37 4.61
CA LEU A 144 -20.82 12.16 3.73
C LEU A 144 -21.44 13.53 3.43
N ARG A 145 -22.29 14.03 4.34
CA ARG A 145 -22.91 15.34 4.17
C ARG A 145 -21.86 16.42 3.98
N GLY A 146 -22.09 17.30 3.02
CA GLY A 146 -21.17 18.39 2.71
C GLY A 146 -19.76 17.95 2.28
N LEU A 147 -19.56 16.70 1.83
CA LEU A 147 -18.31 16.28 1.20
C LEU A 147 -18.03 17.17 -0.01
N ARG A 148 -16.87 17.82 -0.04
CA ARG A 148 -16.41 18.63 -1.18
C ARG A 148 -14.94 18.33 -1.43
N PHE A 149 -14.56 18.34 -2.70
CA PHE A 149 -13.17 18.29 -3.12
C PHE A 149 -12.79 19.70 -3.60
N THR A 150 -11.75 20.27 -3.00
CA THR A 150 -11.23 21.60 -3.37
C THR A 150 -10.19 21.53 -4.47
N GLU A 151 -9.77 20.32 -4.84
CA GLU A 151 -8.77 20.09 -5.87
C GLU A 151 -9.35 20.34 -7.26
N ARG A 152 -8.50 20.84 -8.17
CA ARG A 152 -8.88 21.07 -9.57
C ARG A 152 -8.96 19.78 -10.40
N ALA A 153 -8.44 18.68 -9.87
CA ALA A 153 -8.40 17.41 -10.57
C ALA A 153 -9.81 16.77 -10.59
N PRO A 154 -10.15 16.03 -11.67
CA PRO A 154 -11.41 15.29 -11.73
C PRO A 154 -11.49 14.25 -10.62
N ILE A 155 -12.60 14.26 -9.87
CA ILE A 155 -12.89 13.27 -8.82
C ILE A 155 -13.26 11.96 -9.53
N ARG A 156 -12.47 10.89 -9.37
CA ARG A 156 -12.74 9.60 -10.01
C ARG A 156 -12.86 8.47 -9.00
N LEU A 157 -14.09 8.03 -8.77
CA LEU A 157 -14.41 6.91 -7.89
C LEU A 157 -15.31 5.90 -8.65
N PRO A 158 -14.92 5.40 -9.83
CA PRO A 158 -15.75 4.45 -10.56
C PRO A 158 -15.93 3.16 -9.76
N GLY A 159 -17.15 2.65 -9.73
CA GLY A 159 -17.53 1.45 -8.99
C GLY A 159 -17.53 1.62 -7.46
N VAL A 160 -17.50 2.86 -6.95
CA VAL A 160 -17.71 3.09 -5.51
C VAL A 160 -19.14 2.74 -5.14
N ASP A 161 -19.31 2.01 -4.04
CA ASP A 161 -20.60 1.78 -3.44
C ASP A 161 -20.92 2.95 -2.50
N LEU A 162 -21.98 3.70 -2.84
CA LEU A 162 -22.54 4.79 -2.03
C LEU A 162 -23.98 4.47 -1.61
N SER A 163 -24.38 3.20 -1.66
CA SER A 163 -25.72 2.76 -1.27
C SER A 163 -26.02 3.19 0.16
N ASP A 164 -27.18 3.79 0.37
CA ASP A 164 -27.62 4.32 1.67
C ASP A 164 -26.71 5.39 2.29
N ALA A 165 -25.73 5.94 1.56
CA ALA A 165 -24.90 7.03 2.08
C ALA A 165 -25.69 8.35 2.14
N ASP A 166 -25.49 9.14 3.19
CA ASP A 166 -26.07 10.47 3.28
C ASP A 166 -25.14 11.48 2.58
N LEU A 167 -25.54 11.90 1.39
CA LEU A 167 -24.78 12.83 0.54
C LEU A 167 -25.40 14.23 0.51
N ARG A 168 -26.31 14.55 1.45
CA ARG A 168 -26.94 15.88 1.48
C ARG A 168 -25.89 16.99 1.53
N SER A 169 -26.06 18.03 0.73
CA SER A 169 -25.12 19.15 0.61
C SER A 169 -23.70 18.81 0.08
N ALA A 170 -23.43 17.55 -0.30
CA ALA A 170 -22.16 17.18 -0.93
C ALA A 170 -22.02 17.80 -2.31
N TYR A 171 -20.80 18.20 -2.67
CA TYR A 171 -20.47 18.79 -3.96
C TYR A 171 -19.67 17.80 -4.79
N LEU A 172 -20.38 17.00 -5.59
CA LEU A 172 -19.84 15.95 -6.47
C LEU A 172 -20.02 16.30 -7.96
N THR A 173 -20.20 17.59 -8.28
CA THR A 173 -20.38 18.05 -9.65
C THR A 173 -19.19 17.67 -10.51
N GLY A 174 -19.42 16.94 -11.60
CA GLY A 174 -18.38 16.46 -12.49
C GLY A 174 -17.56 15.28 -11.95
N ALA A 175 -17.95 14.70 -10.81
CA ALA A 175 -17.34 13.47 -10.30
C ALA A 175 -17.73 12.28 -11.16
N ASP A 176 -16.76 11.41 -11.40
CA ASP A 176 -16.94 10.17 -12.12
C ASP A 176 -17.24 9.02 -11.14
N LEU A 177 -18.52 8.66 -11.03
CA LEU A 177 -19.06 7.65 -10.10
C LEU A 177 -19.75 6.48 -10.81
N HIS A 178 -19.51 6.29 -12.12
CA HIS A 178 -20.17 5.23 -12.88
C HIS A 178 -19.80 3.84 -12.34
N THR A 179 -20.69 2.87 -12.52
CA THR A 179 -20.42 1.46 -12.21
C THR A 179 -19.26 0.96 -13.06
N ARG A 180 -18.26 0.34 -12.43
CA ARG A 180 -17.17 -0.29 -13.18
C ARG A 180 -17.64 -1.63 -13.74
N VAL A 181 -17.70 -1.73 -15.07
CA VAL A 181 -17.85 -3.03 -15.74
C VAL A 181 -16.48 -3.72 -15.69
N LEU A 182 -16.37 -4.78 -14.89
CA LEU A 182 -15.17 -5.60 -14.83
C LEU A 182 -15.20 -6.62 -15.98
N ASP A 183 -14.81 -6.19 -17.18
CA ASP A 183 -14.59 -7.12 -18.28
C ASP A 183 -13.32 -7.94 -18.00
N GLY A 184 -13.50 -9.20 -17.62
CA GLY A 184 -12.45 -10.24 -17.61
C GLY A 184 -11.40 -10.11 -16.50
N ALA A 185 -11.62 -10.81 -15.39
CA ALA A 185 -10.54 -11.11 -14.45
C ALA A 185 -9.49 -12.02 -15.15
N PRO A 186 -8.17 -11.73 -15.06
CA PRO A 186 -7.15 -12.64 -15.57
C PRO A 186 -7.09 -13.90 -14.72
N ASP A 187 -7.23 -15.05 -15.38
CA ASP A 187 -7.06 -16.39 -14.86
C ASP A 187 -5.69 -16.51 -14.16
N HIS A 188 -5.69 -16.78 -12.86
CA HIS A 188 -4.49 -17.18 -12.09
C HIS A 188 -4.57 -18.67 -11.77
N ARG A 189 -4.83 -19.48 -12.80
CA ARG A 189 -4.49 -20.89 -12.83
C ARG A 189 -3.18 -21.03 -13.58
N ASP A 190 -2.09 -21.14 -12.82
CA ASP A 190 -0.92 -21.98 -13.11
C ASP A 190 0.25 -21.55 -12.23
N ASP A 191 0.22 -21.97 -10.95
CA ASP A 191 1.46 -22.41 -10.28
C ASP A 191 1.11 -23.36 -9.13
N VAL A 192 0.56 -24.53 -9.47
CA VAL A 192 0.57 -25.68 -8.54
C VAL A 192 1.97 -26.28 -8.61
N LEU A 193 2.84 -25.82 -7.72
CA LEU A 193 4.10 -26.50 -7.43
C LEU A 193 3.77 -27.86 -6.81
N GLN A 194 3.77 -28.93 -7.60
CA GLN A 194 3.62 -30.28 -7.07
C GLN A 194 4.81 -30.63 -6.15
N PRO A 195 4.58 -31.21 -4.95
CA PRO A 195 5.66 -31.75 -4.14
C PRO A 195 6.17 -33.07 -4.74
N ARG A 196 7.49 -33.17 -4.97
CA ARG A 196 8.14 -34.44 -5.35
C ARG A 196 8.09 -35.43 -4.17
N PRO A 197 7.71 -36.69 -4.36
CA PRO A 197 7.84 -37.69 -3.31
C PRO A 197 9.31 -38.12 -3.15
N SER A 198 9.79 -38.07 -1.92
CA SER A 198 11.06 -38.65 -1.48
C SER A 198 10.98 -40.17 -1.52
N ARG A 199 11.78 -40.80 -2.38
CA ARG A 199 11.97 -42.26 -2.36
C ARG A 199 13.01 -42.59 -1.29
N ALA A 200 12.52 -42.96 -0.11
CA ALA A 200 13.26 -43.81 0.80
C ALA A 200 12.96 -45.26 0.39
N GLU A 201 14.02 -46.03 0.13
CA GLU A 201 14.14 -47.48 0.32
C GLU A 201 15.33 -47.95 -0.54
N GLU A 202 16.48 -48.10 0.12
CA GLU A 202 17.55 -48.99 -0.32
C GLU A 202 17.78 -49.96 0.84
N VAL A 203 17.47 -51.24 0.58
CA VAL A 203 17.90 -52.40 1.35
C VAL A 203 19.18 -52.91 0.70
#